data_AF-A0A8C3TD70-F1
#
_entry.id   AF-A0A8C3TD70-F1
#
_cell.length_a   1.000
_cell.length_b   1.000
_cell.length_c   1.000
_cell.angle_alpha   90.00
_cell.angle_beta   90.00
_cell.angle_gamma   90.00
#
_symmetry.space_group_name_H-M   'P 1'
#
loop_
_entity.id
_entity.type
_entity.pdbx_description
1 polymer ?
#
loop_
_entity_poly.entity_id
_entity_poly.type
_entity_poly.pdbx_seq_one_letter_code
_entity_poly.pdbx_strand_id
1 'polypeptide(L)' 'MDNLSKLNTTFALNLFKKLSENANTQNIFFSPLSISSALSMVFLGANGNTAAQMAKVCLDKLEPLNTTLL' A
#
# COMPACT_ATOMS: atom_id res chain seq x y z
N MET A 1 -2.19 -8.04 -16.04
CA MET A 1 -1.05 -7.60 -15.19
C MET A 1 -1.02 -6.08 -15.01
N ASP A 2 -1.55 -5.33 -15.97
CA ASP A 2 -1.50 -3.86 -16.00
C ASP A 2 -2.13 -3.17 -14.78
N ASN A 3 -3.19 -3.76 -14.19
CA ASN A 3 -3.82 -3.22 -13.00
C ASN A 3 -2.88 -3.24 -11.77
N LEU A 4 -2.19 -4.36 -11.54
CA LEU A 4 -1.27 -4.50 -10.40
C LEU A 4 -0.07 -3.56 -10.52
N SER A 5 0.46 -3.38 -11.74
CA SER A 5 1.51 -2.40 -12.01
C SER A 5 1.02 -0.99 -11.70
N LYS A 6 -0.18 -0.60 -12.19
CA LYS A 6 -0.78 0.71 -11.93
C LYS A 6 -1.00 0.97 -10.43
N LEU A 7 -1.50 -0.01 -9.68
CA LEU A 7 -1.70 0.10 -8.23
C LEU A 7 -0.37 0.34 -7.50
N ASN A 8 0.66 -0.44 -7.81
CA ASN A 8 1.98 -0.28 -7.21
C ASN A 8 2.63 1.06 -7.58
N THR A 9 2.45 1.55 -8.82
CA THR A 9 2.91 2.88 -9.22
C THR A 9 2.17 3.99 -8.47
N THR A 10 0.84 3.89 -8.32
CA THR A 10 0.06 4.86 -7.53
C THR A 10 0.52 4.89 -6.08
N PHE A 11 0.67 3.72 -5.45
CA PHE A 11 1.21 3.59 -4.10
C PHE A 11 2.61 4.22 -3.98
N ALA A 12 3.52 3.92 -4.92
CA ALA A 12 4.87 4.48 -4.94
C ALA A 12 4.87 6.01 -4.99
N LEU A 13 4.06 6.60 -5.86
CA LEU A 13 3.96 8.06 -6.00
C LEU A 13 3.35 8.72 -4.75
N ASN A 14 2.31 8.10 -4.16
CA ASN A 14 1.70 8.60 -2.94
C ASN A 14 2.69 8.54 -1.76
N LEU A 15 3.41 7.43 -1.62
CA LEU A 15 4.43 7.27 -0.58
C LEU A 15 5.59 8.25 -0.80
N PHE A 16 6.08 8.40 -2.02
CA PHE A 16 7.14 9.37 -2.34
C PHE A 16 6.72 10.79 -1.98
N LYS A 17 5.50 11.23 -2.36
CA LYS A 17 4.98 12.55 -1.97
C LYS A 17 4.99 12.73 -0.46
N LYS A 18 4.53 11.72 0.29
CA LYS A 18 4.49 11.78 1.76
C LYS A 18 5.88 11.85 2.40
N LEU A 19 6.84 11.08 1.88
CA LEU A 19 8.23 11.15 2.32
C LEU A 19 8.87 12.50 1.97
N SER A 20 8.50 13.08 0.82
CA SER A 20 9.03 14.35 0.33
C SER A 20 8.57 15.55 1.14
N GLU A 21 7.41 15.49 1.80
CA GLU A 21 6.90 16.57 2.66
C GLU A 21 7.89 17.00 3.75
N ASN A 22 8.78 16.10 4.20
CA ASN A 22 9.75 16.36 5.26
C ASN A 22 11.21 16.39 4.75
N ALA A 23 11.42 16.32 3.43
CA ALA A 23 12.72 16.05 2.82
C ALA A 23 13.05 17.07 1.70
N ASN A 24 12.81 18.36 1.95
CA ASN A 24 12.87 19.47 0.99
C ASN A 24 14.12 19.49 0.07
N THR A 25 15.26 18.97 0.54
CA THR A 25 16.52 18.90 -0.23
C THR A 25 17.27 17.58 -0.04
N GLN A 26 16.65 16.59 0.60
CA GLN A 26 17.29 15.32 0.92
C GLN A 26 17.02 14.28 -0.16
N ASN A 27 18.00 13.42 -0.41
CA ASN A 27 17.82 12.29 -1.30
C ASN A 27 16.83 11.29 -0.68
N ILE A 28 15.78 10.93 -1.42
CA ILE A 28 14.81 9.91 -1.04
C ILE A 28 15.02 8.71 -1.95
N PHE A 29 15.37 7.58 -1.35
CA PHE A 29 15.60 6.32 -2.05
C PHE A 29 14.89 5.18 -1.31
N PHE A 30 14.02 4.47 -2.00
CA PHE A 30 13.25 3.35 -1.43
C PHE A 30 12.80 2.39 -2.53
N SER A 31 12.38 1.19 -2.14
CA SER A 31 11.81 0.18 -3.03
C SER A 31 10.29 0.07 -2.82
N PRO A 32 9.45 0.66 -3.69
CA PRO A 32 8.00 0.64 -3.50
C PRO A 32 7.41 -0.77 -3.56
N LEU A 33 7.90 -1.61 -4.47
CA LEU A 33 7.42 -2.99 -4.62
C LEU A 33 7.73 -3.85 -3.40
N SER A 34 8.92 -3.69 -2.81
CA SER A 34 9.28 -4.42 -1.58
C SER A 34 8.37 -4.04 -0.41
N ILE A 35 8.10 -2.75 -0.23
CA ILE A 35 7.19 -2.27 0.84
C ILE A 35 5.76 -2.77 0.60
N SER A 36 5.25 -2.64 -0.63
CA SER A 36 3.91 -3.11 -1.00
C SER A 36 3.76 -4.63 -0.77
N SER A 37 4.79 -5.41 -1.10
CA SER A 37 4.81 -6.86 -0.87
C SER A 37 4.79 -7.19 0.63
N ALA A 38 5.61 -6.50 1.42
CA ALA A 38 5.63 -6.68 2.88
C ALA A 38 4.28 -6.32 3.52
N LEU A 39 3.69 -5.19 3.13
CA LEU A 39 2.38 -4.77 3.61
C LEU A 39 1.26 -5.72 3.17
N SER A 40 1.36 -6.33 1.99
CA SER A 40 0.42 -7.37 1.54
C SER A 40 0.49 -8.61 2.44
N MET A 41 1.68 -9.06 2.83
CA MET A 41 1.82 -10.17 3.78
C MET A 41 1.24 -9.82 5.16
N VAL A 42 1.48 -8.60 5.64
CA VAL A 42 0.91 -8.14 6.92
C VAL A 42 -0.62 -8.02 6.84
N PHE A 43 -1.16 -7.56 5.69
CA PHE A 43 -2.59 -7.47 5.46
C PHE A 43 -3.30 -8.82 5.60
N LEU A 44 -2.67 -9.92 5.13
CA LEU A 44 -3.23 -11.27 5.27
C LEU A 44 -3.43 -11.71 6.73
N GLY A 45 -2.67 -11.13 7.67
CA GLY A 45 -2.83 -11.37 9.10
C GLY A 45 -3.64 -10.31 9.85
N ALA A 46 -4.07 -9.24 9.17
CA ALA A 46 -4.82 -8.16 9.78
C ALA A 46 -6.33 -8.45 9.81
N ASN A 47 -7.06 -7.85 10.75
CA ASN A 47 -8.52 -7.95 10.82
C ASN A 47 -9.17 -6.59 11.15
N GLY A 48 -10.49 -6.51 10.96
CA GLY A 48 -11.32 -5.34 11.28
C GLY A 48 -10.80 -4.06 10.64
N ASN A 49 -10.75 -3.00 11.45
CA ASN A 49 -10.33 -1.67 10.99
C ASN A 49 -8.90 -1.63 10.44
N THR A 50 -8.00 -2.46 10.99
CA THR A 50 -6.62 -2.53 10.53
C THR A 50 -6.54 -3.06 9.11
N ALA A 51 -7.22 -4.17 8.83
CA ALA A 51 -7.29 -4.73 7.47
C ALA A 51 -7.91 -3.72 6.48
N ALA A 52 -8.99 -3.05 6.87
CA ALA A 52 -9.67 -2.07 6.03
C ALA A 52 -8.77 -0.87 5.65
N GLN A 53 -8.00 -0.34 6.61
CA GLN A 53 -7.07 0.75 6.35
C GLN A 53 -5.91 0.30 5.44
N MET A 54 -5.38 -0.91 5.66
CA MET A 54 -4.30 -1.45 4.84
C MET A 54 -4.74 -1.69 3.39
N ALA A 55 -5.95 -2.22 3.18
CA ALA A 55 -6.52 -2.41 1.85
C ALA A 55 -6.68 -1.08 1.08
N LYS A 56 -7.14 -0.02 1.77
CA LYS A 56 -7.27 1.31 1.18
C LYS A 56 -5.93 1.89 0.71
N VAL A 57 -4.86 1.64 1.45
CA VAL A 57 -3.53 2.22 1.16
C VAL A 57 -2.73 1.39 0.17
N CYS A 58 -2.80 0.07 0.25
CA CYS A 58 -1.92 -0.83 -0.53
C CYS A 58 -2.58 -1.43 -1.78
N LEU A 59 -3.92 -1.51 -1.83
CA LEU A 59 -4.62 -2.37 -2.77
C LEU A 59 -5.71 -1.63 -3.59
N ASP A 60 -5.75 -0.29 -3.53
CA ASP A 60 -6.68 0.63 -4.23
C ASP A 60 -7.83 -0.08 -4.98
N LYS A 61 -8.94 -0.30 -4.26
CA LYS A 61 -10.16 -1.00 -4.70
C LYS A 61 -10.05 -2.52 -4.96
N LEU A 62 -9.39 -3.27 -4.08
CA LEU A 62 -9.96 -4.57 -3.75
C LEU A 62 -11.22 -4.31 -2.92
N GLU A 63 -12.38 -4.61 -3.49
CA GLU A 63 -13.59 -4.85 -2.72
C GLU A 63 -13.19 -5.75 -1.54
N PRO A 64 -13.53 -5.41 -0.28
CA PRO A 64 -13.09 -6.19 0.85
C PRO A 64 -13.51 -7.64 0.58
N LEU A 65 -12.51 -8.53 0.42
CA LEU A 65 -12.73 -9.97 0.51
C LEU A 65 -13.59 -10.16 1.74
N ASN A 66 -14.82 -10.62 1.54
CA ASN A 66 -15.89 -10.64 2.52
C ASN A 66 -15.40 -11.31 3.82
N THR A 67 -14.81 -10.55 4.73
CA THR A 67 -14.20 -11.04 5.99
C THR A 67 -15.26 -11.38 7.03
N THR A 68 -16.54 -11.35 6.66
CA THR A 68 -17.68 -11.76 7.49
C THR A 68 -17.82 -13.29 7.63
N LEU A 69 -16.91 -14.09 7.05
CA LEU A 69 -16.91 -15.56 7.16
C LEU A 69 -15.58 -16.15 7.68
N LEU A 70 -14.98 -15.50 8.68
CA LEU A 70 -14.13 -16.16 9.68
C LEU A 70 -14.49 -15.64 11.08
#